data_AF-A0A447T5T4-F1
#
_entry.id   AF-A0A447T5T4-F1
#
_cell.length_a   1.000
_cell.length_b   1.000
_cell.length_c   1.000
_cell.angle_alpha   90.00
_cell.angle_beta   90.00
_cell.angle_gamma   90.00
#
_symmetry.space_group_name_H-M   'P 1'
#
loop_
_entity.id
_entity.type
_entity.pdbx_description
1 polymer ?
#
loop_
_entity_poly.entity_id
_entity_poly.type
_entity_poly.pdbx_seq_one_letter_code
_entity_poly.pdbx_strand_id
1 'polypeptide(L)'
;MLRENGIEALAYHAGMSHAEREANQRLFLREDGIVMVATVAFGMGIDKPDVRFVAHIDMPKSPENFYQESGRAGRDGLPSASWLCYGLNDVVQLRQMIEGGEMAELQKQVELSKLDAMLAFCETAGCRRQHILAHFGEASKPCGHCDNCLHPPITYDAPNRCASCCPASIEWGSAFRPATSSTCCWVGRAPASATTATTSSAPTASART
;
A
#
# COMPACT_ATOMS: atom_id res chain seq x y z
N MET A 1 21.21 10.49 -9.44
CA MET A 1 20.10 11.25 -8.79
C MET A 1 20.33 11.60 -7.32
N LEU A 2 20.27 10.67 -6.34
CA LEU A 2 20.40 11.05 -4.91
C LEU A 2 21.71 11.80 -4.60
N ARG A 3 22.84 11.25 -5.07
CA ARG A 3 24.16 11.87 -4.92
C ARG A 3 24.29 13.22 -5.63
N GLU A 4 23.62 13.40 -6.77
CA GLU A 4 23.58 14.69 -7.48
C GLU A 4 22.84 15.77 -6.68
N ASN A 5 21.91 15.35 -5.80
CA ASN A 5 21.20 16.24 -4.89
C ASN A 5 21.90 16.37 -3.52
N GLY A 6 23.17 15.98 -3.43
CA GLY A 6 23.96 16.10 -2.20
C GLY A 6 23.63 15.07 -1.12
N ILE A 7 22.87 14.01 -1.44
CA ILE A 7 22.55 12.94 -0.50
C ILE A 7 23.61 11.84 -0.61
N GLU A 8 24.26 11.51 0.49
CA GLU A 8 25.19 10.38 0.55
C GLU A 8 24.41 9.07 0.40
N ALA A 9 24.58 8.41 -0.75
CA ALA A 9 23.82 7.22 -1.07
C ALA A 9 24.68 6.10 -1.68
N LEU A 10 24.40 4.87 -1.26
CA LEU A 10 25.06 3.64 -1.70
C LEU A 10 24.05 2.73 -2.39
N ALA A 11 24.49 1.95 -3.36
CA ALA A 11 23.67 0.94 -4.02
C ALA A 11 23.92 -0.45 -3.43
N TYR A 12 22.90 -1.30 -3.40
CA TYR A 12 23.01 -2.71 -3.05
C TYR A 12 22.02 -3.57 -3.85
N HIS A 13 22.53 -4.38 -4.76
CA HIS A 13 21.71 -5.31 -5.55
C HIS A 13 22.52 -6.54 -5.98
N ALA A 14 21.84 -7.58 -6.45
CA ALA A 14 22.44 -8.87 -6.81
C ALA A 14 23.43 -8.81 -7.99
N GLY A 15 23.41 -7.73 -8.78
CA GLY A 15 24.33 -7.52 -9.91
C GLY A 15 25.69 -6.96 -9.52
N MET A 16 25.90 -6.57 -8.26
CA MET A 16 27.18 -6.07 -7.76
C MET A 16 28.13 -7.22 -7.37
N SER A 17 29.44 -6.97 -7.44
CA SER A 17 30.42 -7.94 -6.95
C SER A 17 30.26 -8.14 -5.43
N HIS A 18 30.71 -9.30 -4.93
CA HIS A 18 30.70 -9.57 -3.49
C HIS A 18 31.48 -8.51 -2.70
N ALA A 19 32.65 -8.11 -3.21
CA ALA A 19 33.51 -7.12 -2.56
C ALA A 19 32.84 -5.73 -2.44
N GLU A 20 32.14 -5.28 -3.49
CA GLU A 20 31.41 -4.00 -3.45
C GLU A 20 30.22 -4.05 -2.50
N ARG A 21 29.46 -5.16 -2.47
CA ARG A 21 28.35 -5.34 -1.52
C ARG A 21 28.83 -5.29 -0.07
N GLU A 22 29.91 -6.00 0.23
CA GLU A 22 30.52 -6.02 1.57
C GLU A 22 31.05 -4.64 1.97
N ALA A 23 31.71 -3.92 1.05
CA ALA A 23 32.20 -2.58 1.30
C ALA A 23 31.06 -1.60 1.62
N ASN A 24 30.00 -1.59 0.80
CA ASN A 24 28.84 -0.71 1.01
C ASN A 24 28.08 -1.06 2.29
N GLN A 25 27.88 -2.36 2.56
CA GLN A 25 27.23 -2.80 3.80
C GLN A 25 28.04 -2.38 5.03
N ARG A 26 29.37 -2.57 5.01
CA ARG A 26 30.25 -2.15 6.11
C ARG A 26 30.21 -0.65 6.33
N LEU A 27 30.17 0.14 5.26
CA LEU A 27 30.10 1.59 5.34
C LEU A 27 28.75 2.02 5.96
N PHE A 28 27.64 1.46 5.48
CA PHE A 28 26.31 1.72 6.02
C PHE A 28 26.14 1.36 7.50
N LEU A 29 26.80 0.29 7.97
CA LEU A 29 26.75 -0.10 9.38
C LEU A 29 27.56 0.81 10.30
N ARG A 30 28.58 1.51 9.79
CA ARG A 30 29.54 2.28 10.59
C ARG A 30 29.28 3.78 10.60
N GLU A 31 28.87 4.31 9.45
CA GLU A 31 28.69 5.75 9.26
C GLU A 31 27.22 6.14 9.40
N ASP A 32 27.01 7.35 9.88
CA ASP A 32 25.68 7.95 9.98
C ASP A 32 25.36 8.79 8.73
N GLY A 33 24.07 9.01 8.48
CA GLY A 33 23.63 9.88 7.38
C GLY A 33 23.68 9.25 5.98
N ILE A 34 24.03 7.96 5.87
CA ILE A 34 24.06 7.24 4.60
C ILE A 34 22.68 6.66 4.24
N VAL A 35 22.25 6.89 3.00
CA VAL A 35 21.07 6.25 2.41
C VAL A 35 21.49 5.02 1.61
N MET A 36 21.08 3.83 2.04
CA MET A 36 21.23 2.64 1.21
C MET A 36 20.01 2.49 0.28
N VAL A 37 20.28 2.42 -1.02
CA VAL A 37 19.30 2.09 -2.05
C VAL A 37 19.47 0.62 -2.42
N ALA A 38 18.46 -0.19 -2.17
CA ALA A 38 18.58 -1.63 -2.33
C ALA A 38 17.34 -2.31 -2.89
N THR A 39 17.56 -3.45 -3.53
CA THR A 39 16.49 -4.41 -3.83
C THR A 39 16.28 -5.37 -2.66
N VAL A 40 15.30 -6.27 -2.77
CA VAL A 40 14.99 -7.33 -1.78
C VAL A 40 16.23 -8.13 -1.33
N ALA A 41 17.31 -8.13 -2.14
CA ALA A 41 18.59 -8.76 -1.82
C ALA A 41 19.28 -8.21 -0.54
N PHE A 42 18.92 -7.02 -0.06
CA PHE A 42 19.49 -6.41 1.15
C PHE A 42 18.81 -6.90 2.45
N GLY A 43 17.86 -7.84 2.35
CA GLY A 43 17.04 -8.26 3.48
C GLY A 43 17.69 -9.20 4.50
N MET A 44 18.68 -10.01 4.12
CA MET A 44 19.22 -11.03 5.04
C MET A 44 20.43 -10.47 5.81
N GLY A 45 20.29 -10.27 7.13
CA GLY A 45 21.43 -10.09 8.04
C GLY A 45 21.90 -8.65 8.31
N ILE A 46 21.09 -7.64 7.99
CA ILE A 46 21.41 -6.25 8.32
C ILE A 46 20.67 -5.84 9.58
N ASP A 47 21.46 -5.50 10.60
CA ASP A 47 21.01 -5.11 11.93
C ASP A 47 21.66 -3.78 12.32
N LYS A 48 21.27 -2.71 11.63
CA LYS A 48 21.59 -1.33 12.05
C LYS A 48 20.43 -0.85 12.92
N PRO A 49 20.65 -0.60 14.23
CA PRO A 49 19.55 -0.29 15.14
C PRO A 49 18.91 1.08 14.87
N ASP A 50 19.68 2.01 14.32
CA ASP A 50 19.39 3.43 14.20
C ASP A 50 18.92 3.86 12.80
N VAL A 51 18.30 2.96 12.04
CA VAL A 51 17.68 3.28 10.75
C VAL A 51 16.47 4.19 10.97
N ARG A 52 16.53 5.44 10.48
CA ARG A 52 15.47 6.45 10.68
C ARG A 52 14.31 6.34 9.72
N PHE A 53 14.53 5.84 8.51
CA PHE A 53 13.44 5.61 7.57
C PHE A 53 13.69 4.41 6.66
N VAL A 54 12.60 3.80 6.22
CA VAL A 54 12.58 2.83 5.12
C VAL A 54 11.60 3.36 4.08
N ALA A 55 12.06 3.51 2.84
CA ALA A 55 11.26 4.04 1.74
C ALA A 55 11.12 2.97 0.64
N HIS A 56 9.88 2.56 0.40
CA HIS A 56 9.47 1.72 -0.71
C HIS A 56 9.04 2.61 -1.86
N ILE A 57 9.80 2.60 -2.95
CA ILE A 57 9.48 3.36 -4.17
C ILE A 57 8.56 2.56 -5.10
N ASP A 58 8.57 1.23 -4.95
CA ASP A 58 7.70 0.29 -5.64
C ASP A 58 6.88 -0.49 -4.62
N MET A 59 5.67 -0.92 -5.01
CA MET A 59 4.82 -1.73 -4.13
C MET A 59 5.47 -3.10 -3.83
N PRO A 60 5.63 -3.47 -2.54
CA PRO A 60 6.02 -4.82 -2.17
C PRO A 60 5.05 -5.88 -2.73
N LYS A 61 5.57 -7.09 -2.96
CA LYS A 61 4.77 -8.19 -3.51
C LYS A 61 3.74 -8.75 -2.51
N SER A 62 3.96 -8.51 -1.22
CA SER A 62 3.08 -9.01 -0.17
C SER A 62 3.18 -8.18 1.11
N PRO A 63 2.15 -8.24 1.98
CA PRO A 63 2.20 -7.62 3.30
C PRO A 63 3.35 -8.14 4.18
N GLU A 64 3.74 -9.41 4.04
CA GLU A 64 4.86 -9.99 4.78
C GLU A 64 6.20 -9.36 4.41
N ASN A 65 6.45 -9.17 3.12
CA ASN A 65 7.66 -8.48 2.65
C ASN A 65 7.69 -7.04 3.17
N PHE A 66 6.57 -6.32 3.02
CA PHE A 66 6.45 -4.95 3.54
C PHE A 66 6.72 -4.90 5.05
N TYR A 67 6.12 -5.79 5.83
CA TYR A 67 6.28 -5.84 7.28
C TYR A 67 7.73 -6.11 7.70
N GLN A 68 8.40 -7.07 7.04
CA GLN A 68 9.79 -7.38 7.32
C GLN A 68 10.73 -6.22 6.95
N GLU A 69 10.50 -5.58 5.81
CA GLU A 69 11.34 -4.51 5.28
C GLU A 69 11.16 -3.22 6.09
N SER A 70 9.92 -2.80 6.33
CA SER A 70 9.60 -1.61 7.15
C SER A 70 10.06 -1.77 8.61
N GLY A 71 10.01 -2.99 9.16
CA GLY A 71 10.48 -3.33 10.51
C GLY A 71 12.00 -3.23 10.72
N ARG A 72 12.77 -2.79 9.71
CA ARG A 72 14.19 -2.42 9.89
C ARG A 72 14.37 -1.04 10.52
N ALA A 73 13.35 -0.18 10.39
CA ALA A 73 13.42 1.17 10.92
C ALA A 73 13.22 1.18 12.46
N GLY A 74 13.98 2.02 13.16
CA GLY A 74 13.77 2.34 14.58
C GLY A 74 13.88 1.16 15.54
N ARG A 75 14.82 0.23 15.32
CA ARG A 75 15.10 -0.88 16.25
C ARG A 75 15.67 -0.43 17.59
N ASP A 76 16.25 0.77 17.62
CA ASP A 76 16.63 1.51 18.83
C ASP A 76 15.44 2.07 19.64
N GLY A 77 14.21 1.95 19.12
CA GLY A 77 12.99 2.46 19.75
C GLY A 77 12.77 3.97 19.59
N LEU A 78 13.67 4.66 18.87
CA LEU A 78 13.49 6.07 18.56
C LEU A 78 12.55 6.27 17.36
N PRO A 79 11.90 7.44 17.23
CA PRO A 79 11.02 7.72 16.11
C PRO A 79 11.67 7.40 14.76
N SER A 80 10.90 6.70 13.93
CA SER A 80 11.29 6.30 12.59
C SER A 80 10.06 6.31 11.68
N ALA A 81 10.29 6.35 10.37
CA ALA A 81 9.21 6.40 9.38
C ALA A 81 9.32 5.26 8.36
N SER A 82 8.18 4.68 8.00
CA SER A 82 8.08 3.85 6.80
C SER A 82 7.25 4.60 5.76
N TRP A 83 7.83 4.77 4.58
CA TRP A 83 7.20 5.43 3.43
C TRP A 83 6.96 4.40 2.33
N LEU A 84 5.76 4.40 1.77
CA LEU A 84 5.39 3.55 0.65
C LEU A 84 4.76 4.41 -0.45
N CYS A 85 5.41 4.44 -1.60
CA CYS A 85 4.87 4.97 -2.85
C CYS A 85 4.52 3.79 -3.75
N TYR A 86 3.38 3.87 -4.44
CA TYR A 86 3.00 2.91 -5.47
C TYR A 86 2.15 3.58 -6.54
N GLY A 87 2.22 3.04 -7.75
CA GLY A 87 1.29 3.31 -8.83
C GLY A 87 0.42 2.08 -9.14
N LEU A 88 -0.76 2.30 -9.71
CA LEU A 88 -1.60 1.21 -10.22
C LEU A 88 -0.90 0.42 -11.33
N ASN A 89 0.03 1.05 -12.06
CA ASN A 89 0.84 0.39 -13.06
C ASN A 89 1.74 -0.71 -12.46
N ASP A 90 2.24 -0.52 -11.23
CA ASP A 90 3.07 -1.50 -10.54
C ASP A 90 2.26 -2.77 -10.24
N VAL A 91 1.00 -2.59 -9.84
CA VAL A 91 0.05 -3.69 -9.58
C VAL A 91 -0.20 -4.51 -10.85
N VAL A 92 -0.43 -3.82 -11.98
CA VAL A 92 -0.68 -4.47 -13.28
C VAL A 92 0.56 -5.28 -13.71
N GLN A 93 1.74 -4.68 -13.62
CA GLN A 93 2.99 -5.36 -13.98
C GLN A 93 3.26 -6.57 -13.09
N LEU A 94 3.09 -6.45 -11.77
CA LEU A 94 3.26 -7.55 -10.83
C LEU A 94 2.29 -8.71 -11.10
N ARG A 95 1.02 -8.39 -11.39
CA ARG A 95 0.02 -9.41 -11.75
C ARG A 95 0.42 -10.16 -13.03
N GLN A 96 0.80 -9.43 -14.08
CA GLN A 96 1.25 -10.02 -15.35
C GLN A 96 2.48 -10.92 -15.16
N MET A 97 3.43 -10.51 -14.31
CA MET A 97 4.60 -11.33 -13.99
C MET A 97 4.22 -12.63 -13.27
N ILE A 98 3.25 -12.59 -12.35
CA ILE A 98 2.78 -13.79 -11.63
C ILE A 98 2.04 -14.74 -12.59
N GLU A 99 1.15 -14.20 -13.41
CA GLU A 99 0.35 -14.97 -14.37
C GLU A 99 1.20 -15.59 -15.49
N GLY A 100 2.18 -14.83 -16.00
CA GLY A 100 3.11 -15.27 -17.04
C GLY A 100 4.24 -16.19 -16.56
N GLY A 101 4.45 -16.34 -15.25
CA GLY A 101 5.51 -17.17 -14.68
C GLY A 101 5.27 -18.68 -14.83
N GLU A 102 6.36 -19.45 -14.83
CA GLU A 102 6.35 -20.93 -14.86
C GLU A 102 6.09 -21.53 -13.47
N MET A 103 5.05 -21.07 -12.78
CA MET A 103 4.65 -21.57 -11.47
C MET A 103 3.42 -22.47 -11.60
N ALA A 104 3.24 -23.42 -10.67
CA ALA A 104 2.02 -24.20 -10.58
C ALA A 104 0.80 -23.29 -10.30
N GLU A 105 -0.37 -23.67 -10.82
CA GLU A 105 -1.58 -22.83 -10.74
C GLU A 105 -1.96 -22.47 -9.29
N LEU A 106 -1.88 -23.43 -8.37
CA LEU A 106 -2.11 -23.19 -6.94
C LEU A 106 -1.15 -22.16 -6.36
N GLN A 107 0.11 -22.15 -6.80
CA GLN A 107 1.09 -21.19 -6.34
C GLN A 107 0.82 -19.79 -6.91
N LYS A 108 0.38 -19.69 -8.17
CA LYS A 108 -0.06 -18.41 -8.74
C LYS A 108 -1.22 -17.81 -7.95
N GLN A 109 -2.21 -18.63 -7.58
CA GLN A 109 -3.34 -18.18 -6.78
C GLN A 109 -2.91 -17.63 -5.41
N VAL A 110 -1.95 -18.28 -4.76
CA VAL A 110 -1.39 -17.80 -3.48
C VAL A 110 -0.68 -16.45 -3.66
N GLU A 111 0.14 -16.29 -4.71
CA GLU A 111 0.85 -15.02 -4.96
C GLU A 111 -0.10 -13.88 -5.35
N LEU A 112 -1.15 -14.17 -6.13
CA LEU A 112 -2.20 -13.18 -6.44
C LEU A 112 -2.97 -12.77 -5.19
N SER A 113 -3.31 -13.73 -4.31
CA SER A 113 -3.96 -13.45 -3.03
C SER A 113 -3.11 -12.53 -2.14
N LYS A 114 -1.78 -12.71 -2.14
CA LYS A 114 -0.85 -11.82 -1.42
C LYS A 114 -0.80 -10.42 -2.03
N LEU A 115 -0.77 -10.33 -3.36
CA LEU A 115 -0.80 -9.06 -4.07
C LEU A 115 -2.08 -8.28 -3.78
N ASP A 116 -3.23 -8.96 -3.80
CA ASP A 116 -4.53 -8.36 -3.48
C ASP A 116 -4.59 -7.88 -2.03
N ALA A 117 -4.00 -8.64 -1.08
CA ALA A 117 -3.88 -8.21 0.31
C ALA A 117 -2.99 -6.97 0.48
N MET A 118 -1.90 -6.87 -0.28
CA MET A 118 -1.04 -5.69 -0.28
C MET A 118 -1.78 -4.46 -0.84
N LEU A 119 -2.52 -4.62 -1.93
CA LEU A 119 -3.34 -3.56 -2.49
C LEU A 119 -4.42 -3.09 -1.51
N ALA A 120 -5.07 -4.02 -0.80
CA ALA A 120 -6.05 -3.69 0.24
C ALA A 120 -5.42 -2.87 1.39
N PHE A 121 -4.17 -3.18 1.77
CA PHE A 121 -3.43 -2.39 2.74
C PHE A 121 -3.12 -0.97 2.22
N CYS A 122 -2.74 -0.83 0.95
CA CYS A 122 -2.46 0.46 0.34
C CYS A 122 -3.70 1.36 0.26
N GLU A 123 -4.84 0.79 -0.15
CA GLU A 123 -6.13 1.48 -0.37
C GLU A 123 -7.01 1.56 0.88
N THR A 124 -6.51 1.14 2.05
CA THR A 124 -7.31 1.20 3.27
C THR A 124 -7.61 2.65 3.65
N ALA A 125 -8.86 2.93 4.00
CA ALA A 125 -9.26 4.21 4.58
C ALA A 125 -9.07 4.26 6.11
N GLY A 126 -8.83 3.10 6.75
CA GLY A 126 -8.66 2.96 8.20
C GLY A 126 -7.21 3.09 8.67
N CYS A 127 -6.96 2.80 9.95
CA CYS A 127 -5.61 2.80 10.51
C CYS A 127 -4.71 1.73 9.82
N ARG A 128 -3.61 2.15 9.18
CA ARG A 128 -2.68 1.23 8.49
C ARG A 128 -2.10 0.17 9.42
N ARG A 129 -1.67 0.57 10.63
CA ARG A 129 -1.13 -0.37 11.63
C ARG A 129 -2.15 -1.42 12.03
N GLN A 130 -3.42 -1.04 12.15
CA GLN A 130 -4.47 -2.00 12.47
C GLN A 130 -4.68 -2.99 11.33
N HIS A 131 -4.67 -2.51 10.08
CA HIS A 131 -4.83 -3.36 8.90
C HIS A 131 -3.68 -4.37 8.74
N ILE A 132 -2.43 -3.92 8.87
CA ILE A 132 -1.27 -4.83 8.74
C ILE A 132 -1.22 -5.86 9.88
N LEU A 133 -1.56 -5.48 11.12
CA LEU A 133 -1.61 -6.43 12.24
C LEU A 133 -2.75 -7.44 12.07
N ALA A 134 -3.91 -7.00 11.56
CA ALA A 134 -5.03 -7.90 11.28
C ALA A 134 -4.68 -8.97 10.23
N HIS A 135 -3.80 -8.65 9.26
CA HIS A 135 -3.27 -9.63 8.29
C HIS A 135 -2.53 -10.79 8.98
N PHE A 136 -1.85 -10.53 10.10
CA PHE A 136 -1.17 -11.54 10.92
C PHE A 136 -2.06 -12.14 12.03
N GLY A 137 -3.36 -11.83 12.04
CA GLY A 137 -4.29 -12.31 13.07
C GLY A 137 -4.20 -11.56 14.40
N GLU A 138 -3.55 -10.41 14.43
CA GLU A 138 -3.41 -9.58 15.64
C GLU A 138 -4.42 -8.42 15.64
N ALA A 139 -5.17 -8.28 16.74
CA ALA A 139 -6.08 -7.17 16.94
C ALA A 139 -5.34 -5.95 17.52
N SER A 140 -5.67 -4.75 17.03
CA SER A 140 -5.13 -3.52 17.59
C SER A 140 -6.12 -2.37 17.56
N LYS A 141 -5.93 -1.40 18.45
CA LYS A 141 -6.61 -0.10 18.39
C LYS A 141 -5.96 0.79 17.31
N PRO A 142 -6.65 1.84 16.84
CA PRO A 142 -6.04 2.84 15.97
C PRO A 142 -4.74 3.37 16.57
N CYS A 143 -3.70 3.50 15.75
CA CYS A 143 -2.34 3.71 16.25
C CYS A 143 -2.01 5.16 16.58
N GLY A 144 -2.72 6.14 16.02
CA GLY A 144 -2.46 7.56 16.23
C GLY A 144 -1.24 8.14 15.51
N HIS A 145 -0.46 7.33 14.78
CA HIS A 145 0.83 7.76 14.19
C HIS A 145 1.04 7.36 12.73
N CYS A 146 0.08 6.67 12.08
CA CYS A 146 0.10 6.44 10.64
C CYS A 146 -0.54 7.62 9.89
N ASP A 147 -0.23 7.77 8.61
CA ASP A 147 -0.81 8.75 7.70
C ASP A 147 -2.34 8.83 7.78
N ASN A 148 -3.06 7.71 7.74
CA ASN A 148 -4.53 7.71 7.85
C ASN A 148 -5.05 8.13 9.24
N CYS A 149 -4.27 7.95 10.30
CA CYS A 149 -4.64 8.45 11.63
C CYS A 149 -4.36 9.95 11.78
N LEU A 150 -3.29 10.44 11.16
CA LEU A 150 -2.86 11.84 11.22
C LEU A 150 -3.63 12.72 10.24
N HIS A 151 -3.93 12.18 9.06
CA HIS A 151 -4.63 12.83 7.96
C HIS A 151 -5.69 11.86 7.38
N PRO A 152 -6.84 11.70 8.05
CA PRO A 152 -7.89 10.79 7.58
C PRO A 152 -8.33 11.12 6.16
N PRO A 153 -8.39 10.13 5.24
CA PRO A 153 -8.84 10.36 3.88
C PRO A 153 -10.33 10.71 3.84
N ILE A 154 -10.73 11.47 2.82
CA ILE A 154 -12.14 11.79 2.60
C ILE A 154 -12.85 10.52 2.13
N THR A 155 -13.76 10.04 2.96
CA THR A 155 -14.59 8.86 2.69
C THR A 155 -16.02 9.29 2.35
N TYR A 156 -16.58 8.75 1.27
CA TYR A 156 -18.01 8.81 0.97
C TYR A 156 -18.68 7.49 1.33
N ASP A 157 -19.73 7.54 2.15
CA ASP A 157 -20.57 6.38 2.36
C ASP A 157 -21.25 6.02 1.03
N ALA A 158 -20.90 4.88 0.45
CA ALA A 158 -21.64 4.30 -0.66
C ALA A 158 -22.94 3.70 -0.08
N PRO A 159 -24.10 4.36 -0.21
CA PRO A 159 -25.32 3.88 0.40
C PRO A 159 -25.82 2.72 -0.47
N ASN A 160 -25.78 1.52 0.10
CA ASN A 160 -26.25 0.26 -0.49
C ASN A 160 -25.47 -0.25 -1.70
N ARG A 161 -25.13 -1.54 -1.60
CA ARG A 161 -24.71 -2.43 -2.69
C ARG A 161 -25.57 -2.10 -3.92
N CYS A 162 -24.93 -1.62 -4.97
CA CYS A 162 -25.54 -1.43 -6.27
C CYS A 162 -26.04 -2.81 -6.75
N ALA A 163 -27.31 -3.13 -6.50
CA ALA A 163 -27.94 -4.38 -6.92
C ALA A 163 -27.94 -4.51 -8.46
N SER A 164 -27.78 -3.40 -9.19
CA SER A 164 -27.57 -3.40 -10.63
C SER A 164 -26.15 -3.76 -11.07
N CYS A 165 -25.15 -3.68 -10.19
CA CYS A 165 -23.76 -4.05 -10.52
C CYS A 165 -23.45 -5.54 -10.26
N CYS A 166 -24.21 -6.18 -9.37
CA CYS A 166 -24.21 -7.63 -9.16
C CYS A 166 -25.64 -8.17 -9.31
N PRO A 167 -26.07 -8.65 -10.50
CA PRO A 167 -27.34 -9.35 -10.60
C PRO A 167 -27.31 -10.59 -9.70
N ALA A 168 -28.24 -10.63 -8.74
CA ALA A 168 -28.36 -11.64 -7.70
C ALA A 168 -28.83 -13.03 -8.20
N SER A 169 -28.63 -13.37 -9.47
CA SER A 169 -29.26 -14.53 -10.12
C SER A 169 -28.26 -15.50 -10.77
N ILE A 170 -27.00 -15.52 -10.33
CA ILE A 170 -26.10 -16.64 -10.62
C ILE A 170 -25.98 -17.45 -9.34
N GLU A 171 -26.52 -18.68 -9.34
CA GLU A 171 -26.32 -19.65 -8.27
C GLU A 171 -24.82 -20.00 -8.19
N TRP A 172 -24.08 -19.29 -7.34
CA TRP A 172 -22.74 -19.67 -6.97
C TRP A 172 -22.86 -20.81 -5.95
N GLY A 173 -22.62 -22.04 -6.42
CA GLY A 173 -22.46 -23.22 -5.57
C GLY A 173 -21.44 -22.96 -4.43
N SER A 174 -21.54 -23.73 -3.36
CA SER A 174 -20.97 -23.55 -2.01
C SER A 174 -19.43 -23.47 -1.88
N ALA A 175 -18.75 -22.79 -2.80
CA ALA A 175 -17.31 -22.55 -2.83
C ALA A 175 -16.97 -21.04 -2.95
N PHE A 176 -17.89 -20.14 -2.56
CA PHE A 176 -17.62 -18.71 -2.49
C PHE A 176 -17.23 -18.30 -1.07
N ARG A 177 -15.92 -18.05 -0.85
CA ARG A 177 -15.47 -17.18 0.24
C ARG A 177 -15.73 -15.74 -0.21
N PRO A 178 -16.30 -14.85 0.62
CA PRO A 178 -16.50 -13.47 0.23
C PRO A 178 -15.14 -12.88 -0.16
N ALA A 179 -15.03 -12.39 -1.39
CA ALA A 179 -13.88 -11.61 -1.81
C ALA A 179 -13.73 -10.45 -0.81
N THR A 180 -12.63 -10.47 -0.07
CA THR A 180 -12.22 -9.39 0.84
C THR A 180 -11.77 -8.15 0.07
N SER A 181 -11.79 -8.18 -1.26
CA SER A 181 -11.52 -7.02 -2.11
C SER A 181 -12.75 -6.09 -2.12
N SER A 182 -12.63 -5.03 -1.34
CA SER A 182 -13.50 -3.86 -1.22
C SER A 182 -13.63 -3.02 -2.50
N THR A 183 -13.20 -3.53 -3.66
CA THR A 183 -13.10 -2.81 -4.93
C THR A 183 -14.45 -2.39 -5.54
N CYS A 184 -15.58 -2.86 -4.99
CA CYS A 184 -16.91 -2.49 -5.50
C CYS A 184 -17.45 -1.15 -4.96
N CYS A 185 -16.84 -0.54 -3.93
CA CYS A 185 -17.44 0.63 -3.28
C CYS A 185 -16.57 1.90 -3.20
N TRP A 186 -15.37 1.90 -3.76
CA TRP A 186 -14.43 3.01 -3.55
C TRP A 186 -13.67 3.41 -4.81
N VAL A 187 -14.34 3.97 -5.82
CA VAL A 187 -13.64 4.86 -6.77
C VAL A 187 -14.56 5.98 -7.25
N GLY A 188 -14.19 7.20 -6.91
CA GLY A 188 -14.81 8.41 -7.45
C GLY A 188 -14.00 9.65 -7.11
N ARG A 189 -12.80 9.80 -7.72
CA ARG A 189 -12.09 11.08 -7.76
C ARG A 189 -12.95 12.04 -8.60
N ALA A 190 -13.43 13.13 -8.00
CA ALA A 190 -14.26 14.11 -8.70
C ALA A 190 -13.51 14.67 -9.92
N PRO A 191 -14.09 14.69 -11.13
CA PRO A 191 -13.53 15.44 -12.24
C PRO A 191 -13.66 16.95 -11.97
N ALA A 192 -12.59 17.69 -12.27
CA ALA A 192 -12.56 19.14 -12.19
C ALA A 192 -13.39 19.78 -13.32
N SER A 193 -14.16 20.83 -12.97
CA SER A 193 -14.88 21.78 -13.86
C SER A 193 -16.12 21.23 -14.58
N ALA A 194 -17.24 21.95 -14.78
CA ALA A 194 -17.72 23.27 -14.40
C ALA A 194 -19.21 23.38 -14.80
N THR A 195 -19.87 24.44 -14.29
CA THR A 195 -21.01 25.16 -14.88
C THR A 195 -22.42 24.79 -14.39
N THR A 196 -22.89 25.66 -13.50
CA THR A 196 -24.27 26.03 -13.20
C THR A 196 -25.27 25.92 -14.36
N ALA A 197 -26.44 25.35 -14.08
CA ALA A 197 -27.68 25.66 -14.78
C ALA A 197 -28.83 25.78 -13.76
N THR A 198 -29.22 27.02 -13.53
CA THR A 198 -30.39 27.49 -12.81
C THR A 198 -31.67 27.01 -13.50
N THR A 199 -32.67 26.52 -12.76
CA THR A 199 -34.09 26.74 -13.11
C THR A 199 -34.96 26.72 -11.87
N SER A 200 -35.70 27.81 -11.74
CA SER A 200 -36.68 28.16 -10.73
C SER A 200 -37.96 27.33 -10.79
N SER A 201 -38.63 27.13 -9.65
CA SER A 201 -40.08 27.06 -9.58
C SER A 201 -40.59 27.75 -8.29
N ALA A 202 -41.47 28.73 -8.49
CA ALA A 202 -42.07 29.58 -7.46
C ALA A 202 -43.26 28.88 -6.76
N PRO A 203 -43.59 29.23 -5.50
CA PRO A 203 -44.79 28.73 -4.83
C PRO A 203 -46.01 29.61 -5.13
N THR A 204 -47.13 28.95 -5.47
CA THR A 204 -48.44 29.55 -5.70
C THR A 204 -49.06 30.04 -4.40
N ALA A 205 -49.52 31.29 -4.39
CA ALA A 205 -50.24 31.92 -3.29
C ALA A 205 -51.65 31.32 -3.09
N SER A 206 -52.05 31.15 -1.84
CA SER A 206 -53.46 31.08 -1.43
C SER A 206 -53.72 32.15 -0.38
N ALA A 207 -54.68 33.02 -0.68
CA ALA A 207 -55.15 34.11 0.15
C ALA A 207 -56.43 33.70 0.87
N ARG A 208 -56.60 34.09 2.14
CA ARG A 208 -57.56 35.13 2.57
C ARG A 208 -57.77 35.17 4.08
N THR A 209 -57.90 36.42 4.53
CA THR A 209 -58.67 36.97 5.67
C THR A 209 -58.28 36.56 7.08
#